data_AF-R1F074-F1
#
_entry.id   AF-R1F074-F1
#
_cell.length_a   1.000
_cell.length_b   1.000
_cell.length_c   1.000
_cell.angle_alpha   90.00
_cell.angle_beta   90.00
_cell.angle_gamma   90.00
#
_symmetry.space_group_name_H-M   'P 1'
#
loop_
_entity.id
_entity.type
_entity.pdbx_description
1 polymer ?
#
loop_
_entity_poly.entity_id
_entity_poly.type
_entity_poly.pdbx_seq_one_letter_code
_entity_poly.pdbx_strand_id
1 'polypeptide(L)'
;MAHLLSGACLGNREQARWFLRVARAQTGTAISKVAQAAPDSKDTLKTLRMAHVAALKGSRYRVLDEDGYDALAPAVGGVLPALVDDLSERSRRDLGAGVTRNLQVVAEAATGAVQRWIQLNDEATARIMKREEHIEWLRKLFAGWKEARPALRESRRRRDNAGNAGTGQQPVGETRAATAAQAGGS
;
A
#
# COMPACT_ATOMS: atom_id res chain seq x y z
N MET A 1 -6.87 11.48 7.37
CA MET A 1 -5.68 11.53 8.27
C MET A 1 -5.63 10.36 9.24
N ALA A 2 -6.75 10.03 9.91
CA ALA A 2 -6.87 8.88 10.81
C ALA A 2 -6.38 7.55 10.21
N HIS A 3 -6.81 7.17 8.99
CA HIS A 3 -6.37 5.94 8.32
C HIS A 3 -4.85 5.84 8.08
N LEU A 4 -4.17 6.96 7.91
CA LEU A 4 -2.73 6.99 7.65
C LEU A 4 -1.95 6.80 8.96
N LEU A 5 -2.28 7.61 9.97
CA LEU A 5 -1.59 7.61 11.26
C LEU A 5 -1.96 6.41 12.15
N SER A 6 -3.04 5.72 11.79
CA SER A 6 -3.46 4.45 12.39
C SER A 6 -2.77 3.22 11.82
N GLY A 7 -2.05 3.36 10.70
CA GLY A 7 -1.40 2.25 10.01
C GLY A 7 -2.34 1.35 9.20
N ALA A 8 -3.54 1.84 8.88
CA ALA A 8 -4.47 1.16 7.97
C ALA A 8 -3.95 1.16 6.51
N CYS A 9 -3.13 2.14 6.16
CA CYS A 9 -2.49 2.19 4.85
C CYS A 9 -1.41 1.10 4.69
N LEU A 10 -1.50 0.34 3.60
CA LEU A 10 -0.54 -0.72 3.24
C LEU A 10 0.90 -0.18 3.23
N GLY A 11 1.81 -0.92 3.83
CA GLY A 11 3.24 -0.56 3.93
C GLY A 11 3.60 0.49 5.00
N ASN A 12 2.65 1.26 5.54
CA ASN A 12 2.94 2.31 6.54
C ASN A 12 2.73 1.88 8.01
N ARG A 13 2.33 0.63 8.23
CA ARG A 13 1.91 0.13 9.55
C ARG A 13 2.99 0.22 10.63
N GLU A 14 4.26 0.09 10.27
CA GLU A 14 5.38 0.19 11.22
C GLU A 14 5.65 1.63 11.65
N GLN A 15 5.69 2.55 10.69
CA GLN A 15 5.90 3.96 10.96
C GLN A 15 4.73 4.56 11.76
N ALA A 16 3.49 4.20 11.42
CA ALA A 16 2.31 4.58 12.18
C ALA A 16 2.35 4.03 13.62
N ARG A 17 2.74 2.76 13.82
CA ARG A 17 2.91 2.19 15.17
C ARG A 17 4.03 2.86 15.96
N TRP A 18 5.13 3.23 15.29
CA TRP A 18 6.20 3.99 15.91
C TRP A 18 5.70 5.37 16.37
N PHE A 19 5.00 6.10 15.50
CA PHE A 19 4.34 7.36 15.84
C PHE A 19 3.44 7.21 17.09
N LEU A 20 2.58 6.20 17.13
CA LEU A 20 1.66 5.99 18.26
C LEU A 20 2.40 5.66 19.58
N ARG A 21 3.57 5.01 19.50
CA ARG A 21 4.44 4.80 20.68
C ARG A 21 5.06 6.11 21.16
N VAL A 22 5.52 6.97 20.24
CA VAL A 22 6.03 8.30 20.56
C VAL A 22 4.92 9.16 21.18
N ALA A 23 3.75 9.21 20.55
CA ALA A 23 2.59 9.94 21.05
C ALA A 23 2.21 9.50 22.46
N ARG A 24 2.15 8.19 22.72
CA ARG A 24 1.88 7.64 24.06
C ARG A 24 2.94 8.09 25.08
N ALA A 25 4.23 7.99 24.74
CA ALA A 25 5.31 8.35 25.64
C ALA A 25 5.28 9.84 25.99
N GLN A 26 5.16 10.71 24.99
CA GLN A 26 5.21 12.16 25.18
C GLN A 26 3.97 12.71 25.89
N THR A 27 2.78 12.19 25.56
CA THR A 27 1.54 12.52 26.29
C THR A 27 1.59 12.05 27.74
N GLY A 28 2.15 10.85 28.01
CA GLY A 28 2.37 10.38 29.38
C GLY A 28 3.26 11.30 30.20
N THR A 29 4.39 11.71 29.63
CA THR A 29 5.31 12.67 30.27
C THR A 29 4.65 14.05 30.46
N ALA A 30 3.86 14.52 29.50
CA ALA A 30 3.14 15.79 29.62
C ALA A 30 2.08 15.74 30.73
N ILE A 31 1.35 14.62 30.85
CA ILE A 31 0.42 14.38 31.96
C ILE A 31 1.14 14.46 33.29
N SER A 32 2.29 13.79 33.45
CA SER A 32 3.03 13.81 34.71
C SER A 32 3.48 15.23 35.08
N LYS A 33 4.00 16.01 34.12
CA LYS A 33 4.41 17.41 34.34
C LYS A 33 3.23 18.27 34.80
N VAL A 34 2.10 18.21 34.09
CA VAL A 34 0.91 19.03 34.41
C VAL A 34 0.29 18.56 35.72
N ALA A 35 0.15 17.26 35.97
CA ALA A 35 -0.45 16.76 37.20
C ALA A 35 0.36 17.11 38.45
N GLN A 36 1.69 17.24 38.32
CA GLN A 36 2.57 17.62 39.41
C GLN A 36 2.58 19.13 39.66
N ALA A 37 2.60 19.94 38.60
CA ALA A 37 2.80 21.39 38.71
C ALA A 37 1.50 22.20 38.62
N ALA A 38 0.45 21.65 38.03
CA ALA A 38 -0.82 22.31 37.75
C ALA A 38 -2.02 21.33 37.85
N PRO A 39 -2.26 20.74 39.03
CA PRO A 39 -3.29 19.72 39.22
C PRO A 39 -4.72 20.22 38.99
N ASP A 40 -4.99 21.52 39.17
CA ASP A 40 -6.32 22.11 38.97
C ASP A 40 -6.63 22.43 37.50
N SER A 41 -5.65 22.28 36.60
CA SER A 41 -5.79 22.37 35.15
C SER A 41 -6.48 21.13 34.56
N LYS A 42 -7.72 20.88 35.01
CA LYS A 42 -8.52 19.68 34.75
C LYS A 42 -8.76 19.44 33.25
N ASP A 43 -9.05 20.50 32.48
CA ASP A 43 -9.32 20.38 31.05
C ASP A 43 -8.06 20.01 30.27
N THR A 44 -6.91 20.61 30.60
CA THR A 44 -5.61 20.24 30.02
C THR A 44 -5.28 18.78 30.31
N LEU A 45 -5.46 18.34 31.56
CA LEU A 45 -5.25 16.95 31.97
C LEU A 45 -6.22 15.98 31.28
N LYS A 46 -7.49 16.37 31.12
CA LYS A 46 -8.50 15.57 30.40
C LYS A 46 -8.09 15.36 28.95
N THR A 47 -7.76 16.43 28.23
CA THR A 47 -7.32 16.38 26.83
C THR A 47 -6.08 15.51 26.67
N LEU A 48 -5.05 15.71 27.51
CA LEU A 48 -3.84 14.90 27.46
C LEU A 48 -4.09 13.41 27.75
N ARG A 49 -4.97 13.08 28.70
CA ARG A 49 -5.34 11.69 29.01
C ARG A 49 -6.11 11.03 27.86
N MET A 50 -7.04 11.74 27.22
CA MET A 50 -7.74 11.22 26.04
C MET A 50 -6.75 10.90 24.91
N ALA A 51 -5.85 11.83 24.60
CA ALA A 51 -4.78 11.62 23.62
C ALA A 51 -3.86 10.44 23.99
N HIS A 52 -3.48 10.33 25.26
CA HIS A 52 -2.66 9.22 25.75
C HIS A 52 -3.35 7.86 25.58
N VAL A 53 -4.63 7.77 25.95
CA VAL A 53 -5.41 6.53 25.82
C VAL A 53 -5.62 6.17 24.34
N ALA A 54 -5.87 7.15 23.48
CA ALA A 54 -5.98 6.93 22.05
C ALA A 54 -4.67 6.36 21.46
N ALA A 55 -3.54 7.00 21.75
CA ALA A 55 -2.22 6.52 21.34
C ALA A 55 -1.89 5.13 21.91
N LEU A 56 -2.33 4.86 23.15
CA LEU A 56 -2.16 3.55 23.78
C LEU A 56 -2.93 2.44 23.06
N LYS A 57 -4.21 2.67 22.79
CA LYS A 57 -5.09 1.72 22.08
C LYS A 57 -4.56 1.45 20.67
N GLY A 58 -4.19 2.53 19.97
CA GLY A 58 -3.60 2.47 18.63
C GLY A 58 -2.26 1.74 18.56
N SER A 59 -1.40 1.91 19.57
CA SER A 59 -0.06 1.28 19.57
C SER A 59 -0.07 -0.20 19.93
N ARG A 60 -1.00 -0.66 20.79
CA ARG A 60 -0.96 -2.03 21.36
C ARG A 60 -2.02 -2.98 20.82
N TYR A 61 -3.21 -2.50 20.46
CA TYR A 61 -4.38 -3.38 20.33
C TYR A 61 -5.09 -3.29 18.99
N ARG A 62 -5.17 -2.10 18.37
CA ARG A 62 -5.96 -1.88 17.14
C ARG A 62 -5.39 -0.77 16.27
N VAL A 63 -5.82 -0.74 15.02
CA VAL A 63 -5.74 0.45 14.15
C VAL A 63 -6.53 1.58 14.85
N LEU A 64 -5.94 2.77 14.94
CA LEU A 64 -6.62 3.98 15.44
C LEU A 64 -7.81 4.32 14.53
N ASP A 65 -9.01 4.40 15.09
CA ASP A 65 -10.23 4.84 14.41
C ASP A 65 -10.33 6.37 14.35
N GLU A 66 -11.39 6.89 13.72
CA GLU A 66 -11.61 8.34 13.61
C GLU A 66 -11.76 9.00 14.98
N ASP A 67 -12.61 8.44 15.85
CA ASP A 67 -12.79 8.93 17.22
C ASP A 67 -11.47 8.93 18.02
N GLY A 68 -10.65 7.88 17.85
CA GLY A 68 -9.32 7.80 18.43
C GLY A 68 -8.37 8.86 17.86
N TYR A 69 -8.47 9.17 16.57
CA TYR A 69 -7.69 10.25 15.98
C TYR A 69 -8.13 11.62 16.50
N ASP A 70 -9.42 11.89 16.63
CA ASP A 70 -9.94 13.16 17.13
C ASP A 70 -9.52 13.39 18.59
N ALA A 71 -9.49 12.33 19.41
CA ALA A 71 -8.94 12.39 20.76
C ALA A 71 -7.43 12.69 20.78
N LEU A 72 -6.69 12.30 19.74
CA LEU A 72 -5.24 12.50 19.62
C LEU A 72 -4.86 13.83 18.94
N ALA A 73 -5.74 14.36 18.09
CA ALA A 73 -5.50 15.53 17.26
C ALA A 73 -5.05 16.78 18.05
N PRO A 74 -5.57 17.10 19.25
CA PRO A 74 -5.08 18.21 20.05
C PRO A 74 -3.59 18.08 20.41
N ALA A 75 -3.13 16.85 20.73
CA ALA A 75 -1.74 16.59 21.05
C ALA A 75 -0.84 16.66 19.81
N VAL A 76 -1.33 16.24 18.64
CA VAL A 76 -0.62 16.35 17.36
C VAL A 76 -0.52 17.81 16.90
N GLY A 77 -1.59 18.58 17.08
CA GLY A 77 -1.65 20.00 16.73
C GLY A 77 -0.98 20.94 17.74
N GLY A 78 -0.53 20.42 18.89
CA GLY A 78 0.01 21.26 19.97
C GLY A 78 -1.03 22.17 20.63
N VAL A 79 -2.32 21.89 20.46
CA VAL A 79 -3.43 22.72 20.96
C VAL A 79 -3.92 22.13 22.27
N LEU A 80 -3.66 22.80 23.38
CA LEU A 80 -4.18 22.43 24.69
C LEU A 80 -4.96 23.57 25.34
N PRO A 81 -5.96 23.25 26.18
CA PRO A 81 -6.56 24.23 27.09
C PRO A 81 -5.50 24.91 27.95
N ALA A 82 -5.76 26.16 28.33
CA ALA A 82 -4.87 26.94 29.17
C ALA A 82 -4.67 26.30 30.56
N LEU A 83 -3.49 26.51 31.14
CA LEU A 83 -3.19 26.13 32.52
C LEU A 83 -3.86 27.13 33.46
N VAL A 84 -4.69 26.64 34.39
CA VAL A 84 -5.59 27.46 35.22
C VAL A 84 -5.08 27.62 36.66
N ASP A 85 -4.03 26.91 37.05
CA ASP A 85 -3.48 26.98 38.42
C ASP A 85 -2.84 28.35 38.75
N ASP A 86 -2.79 28.64 40.05
CA ASP A 86 -2.11 29.78 40.69
C ASP A 86 -0.58 29.65 40.66
N LEU A 87 -0.06 29.31 39.48
CA LEU A 87 1.36 29.31 39.19
C LEU A 87 1.89 30.74 39.04
N SER A 88 3.12 30.96 39.53
CA SER A 88 3.89 32.13 39.14
C SER A 88 3.99 32.20 37.62
N GLU A 89 4.04 33.41 37.05
CA GLU A 89 4.10 33.57 35.59
C GLU A 89 5.29 32.82 34.98
N ARG A 90 6.44 32.81 35.67
CA ARG A 90 7.63 32.06 35.27
C ARG A 90 7.37 30.56 35.26
N SER A 91 6.83 30.00 36.34
CA SER A 91 6.51 28.57 36.44
C SER A 91 5.49 28.13 35.40
N ARG A 92 4.48 28.98 35.12
CA ARG A 92 3.48 28.72 34.07
C ARG A 92 4.13 28.70 32.68
N ARG A 93 5.03 29.65 32.39
CA ARG A 93 5.78 29.68 31.13
C ARG A 93 6.70 28.47 30.98
N ASP A 94 7.44 28.11 32.01
CA ASP A 94 8.37 26.97 31.98
C ASP A 94 7.62 25.64 31.81
N LEU A 95 6.50 25.46 32.53
CA LEU A 95 5.62 24.31 32.37
C LEU A 95 5.01 24.26 30.96
N GLY A 96 4.48 25.39 30.49
CA GLY A 96 3.93 25.53 29.14
C GLY A 96 4.94 25.15 28.07
N ALA A 97 6.15 25.72 28.11
CA ALA A 97 7.23 25.38 27.18
C ALA A 97 7.62 23.90 27.25
N GLY A 98 7.67 23.33 28.46
CA GLY A 98 7.96 21.93 28.69
C GLY A 98 6.89 20.98 28.12
N VAL A 99 5.61 21.38 28.13
CA VAL A 99 4.51 20.62 27.51
C VAL A 99 4.50 20.81 26.00
N THR A 100 4.68 22.03 25.51
CA THR A 100 4.77 22.33 24.07
C THR A 100 5.89 21.53 23.41
N ARG A 101 7.07 21.43 24.04
CA ARG A 101 8.18 20.61 23.52
C ARG A 101 7.82 19.14 23.40
N ASN A 102 7.10 18.58 24.37
CA ASN A 102 6.63 17.19 24.29
C ASN A 102 5.66 17.01 23.10
N LEU A 103 4.71 17.93 22.91
CA LEU A 103 3.75 17.86 21.82
C LEU A 103 4.38 18.08 20.45
N GLN A 104 5.42 18.91 20.37
CA GLN A 104 6.18 19.09 19.13
C GLN A 104 6.83 17.78 18.67
N VAL A 105 7.38 16.98 19.59
CA VAL A 105 7.90 15.64 19.25
C VAL A 105 6.80 14.72 18.72
N VAL A 106 5.55 14.86 19.21
CA VAL A 106 4.40 14.12 18.67
C VAL A 106 4.06 14.59 17.25
N ALA A 107 4.05 15.90 17.01
CA ALA A 107 3.77 16.50 15.71
C ALA A 107 4.83 16.10 14.65
N GLU A 108 6.10 16.12 15.02
CA GLU A 108 7.21 15.68 14.17
C GLU A 108 7.09 14.19 13.81
N ALA A 109 6.78 13.35 14.80
CA ALA A 109 6.57 11.93 14.56
C ALA A 109 5.36 11.65 13.64
N ALA A 110 4.26 12.41 13.82
CA ALA A 110 3.11 12.35 12.93
C ALA A 110 3.51 12.74 11.50
N THR A 111 4.22 13.85 11.35
CA THR A 111 4.70 14.36 10.05
C THR A 111 5.58 13.34 9.33
N GLY A 112 6.52 12.71 10.04
CA GLY A 112 7.35 11.63 9.49
C GLY A 112 6.54 10.43 9.03
N ALA A 113 5.48 10.07 9.76
CA ALA A 113 4.56 9.00 9.34
C ALA A 113 3.76 9.37 8.07
N VAL A 114 3.37 10.64 7.92
CA VAL A 114 2.74 11.15 6.68
C VAL A 114 3.71 11.09 5.51
N GLN A 115 4.91 11.65 5.67
CA GLN A 115 5.92 11.68 4.61
C GLN A 115 6.31 10.28 4.14
N ARG A 116 6.47 9.35 5.08
CA ARG A 116 6.77 7.95 4.73
C ARG A 116 5.65 7.32 3.91
N TRP A 117 4.40 7.59 4.26
CA TRP A 117 3.26 7.10 3.48
C TRP A 117 3.24 7.70 2.07
N ILE A 118 3.48 9.01 1.91
CA ILE A 118 3.56 9.68 0.61
C ILE A 118 4.60 8.99 -0.27
N GLN A 119 5.81 8.78 0.25
CA GLN A 119 6.88 8.10 -0.47
C GLN A 119 6.47 6.69 -0.95
N LEU A 120 5.85 5.89 -0.06
CA LEU A 120 5.39 4.54 -0.41
C LEU A 120 4.29 4.57 -1.49
N ASN A 121 3.43 5.59 -1.47
CA ASN A 121 2.39 5.77 -2.47
C ASN A 121 2.98 6.16 -3.84
N ASP A 122 4.00 7.02 -3.86
CA ASP A 122 4.71 7.40 -5.09
C ASP A 122 5.42 6.19 -5.70
N GLU A 123 6.10 5.39 -4.87
CA GLU A 123 6.74 4.12 -5.29
C GLU A 123 5.73 3.09 -5.81
N ALA A 124 4.53 3.02 -5.21
CA ALA A 124 3.45 2.16 -5.72
C ALA A 124 2.93 2.66 -7.07
N THR A 125 2.74 3.96 -7.22
CA THR A 125 2.27 4.60 -8.46
C THR A 125 3.27 4.37 -9.59
N ALA A 126 4.57 4.56 -9.34
CA ALA A 126 5.63 4.30 -10.32
C ALA A 126 5.67 2.83 -10.77
N ARG A 127 5.42 1.89 -9.85
CA ARG A 127 5.33 0.45 -10.19
C ARG A 127 4.12 0.13 -11.06
N ILE A 128 3.00 0.81 -10.85
CA ILE A 128 1.79 0.64 -11.69
C ILE A 128 2.09 1.15 -13.10
N MET A 129 2.63 2.35 -13.24
CA MET A 129 3.00 2.92 -14.55
C MET A 129 3.94 2.00 -15.33
N LYS A 130 5.00 1.48 -14.68
CA LYS A 130 5.92 0.53 -15.32
C LYS A 130 5.24 -0.77 -15.77
N ARG A 131 4.27 -1.27 -14.98
CA ARG A 131 3.48 -2.46 -15.37
C ARG A 131 2.61 -2.17 -16.59
N GLU A 132 2.04 -0.98 -16.69
CA GLU A 132 1.25 -0.58 -17.86
C GLU A 132 2.11 -0.52 -19.12
N GLU A 133 3.33 0.02 -19.04
CA GLU A 133 4.30 -0.01 -20.16
C GLU A 133 4.62 -1.45 -20.60
N HIS A 134 4.83 -2.36 -19.65
CA HIS A 134 5.08 -3.77 -19.94
C HIS A 134 3.86 -4.44 -20.59
N ILE A 135 2.64 -4.14 -20.12
CA ILE A 135 1.40 -4.66 -20.70
C ILE A 135 1.25 -4.15 -22.13
N GLU A 136 1.55 -2.88 -22.38
CA GLU A 136 1.47 -2.29 -23.71
C GLU A 136 2.51 -2.91 -24.66
N TRP A 137 3.72 -3.14 -24.19
CA TRP A 137 4.73 -3.88 -24.94
C TRP A 137 4.26 -5.31 -25.27
N LEU A 138 3.64 -6.03 -24.33
CA LEU A 138 3.07 -7.36 -24.57
C LEU A 138 1.95 -7.32 -25.61
N ARG A 139 1.05 -6.32 -25.54
CA ARG A 139 -0.03 -6.15 -26.51
C ARG A 139 0.51 -5.97 -27.93
N LYS A 140 1.52 -5.12 -28.10
CA LYS A 140 2.19 -4.91 -29.40
C LYS A 140 2.84 -6.19 -29.93
N LEU A 141 3.53 -6.94 -29.06
CA LEU A 141 4.13 -8.22 -29.42
C LEU A 141 3.08 -9.24 -29.90
N PHE A 142 1.98 -9.39 -29.17
CA PHE A 142 0.91 -10.30 -29.55
C PHE A 142 0.20 -9.88 -30.83
N ALA A 143 0.00 -8.57 -31.06
CA ALA A 143 -0.54 -8.05 -32.30
C ALA A 143 0.35 -8.41 -33.50
N GLY A 144 1.65 -8.12 -33.42
CA GLY A 144 2.61 -8.47 -34.47
C GLY A 144 2.72 -9.97 -34.73
N TRP A 145 2.66 -10.79 -33.67
CA TRP A 145 2.60 -12.25 -33.84
C TRP A 145 1.31 -12.70 -34.55
N LYS A 146 0.16 -12.14 -34.19
CA LYS A 146 -1.13 -12.47 -34.80
C LYS A 146 -1.14 -12.12 -36.30
N GLU A 147 -0.53 -11.01 -36.68
CA GLU A 147 -0.36 -10.59 -38.09
C GLU A 147 0.60 -11.49 -38.87
N ALA A 148 1.73 -11.90 -38.27
CA ALA A 148 2.72 -12.75 -38.93
C ALA A 148 2.30 -14.24 -39.02
N ARG A 149 1.39 -14.68 -38.15
CA ARG A 149 1.00 -16.09 -37.99
C ARG A 149 0.47 -16.75 -39.28
N PRO A 150 -0.38 -16.12 -40.11
CA PRO A 150 -0.81 -16.71 -41.38
C PRO A 150 0.35 -16.95 -42.36
N ALA A 151 1.24 -15.98 -42.50
CA ALA A 151 2.41 -16.09 -43.38
C ALA A 151 3.38 -17.19 -42.91
N LEU A 152 3.60 -17.30 -41.60
CA LEU A 152 4.40 -18.36 -41.00
C LEU A 152 3.78 -19.75 -41.19
N ARG A 153 2.45 -19.87 -41.07
CA ARG A 153 1.72 -21.12 -41.31
C ARG A 153 1.82 -21.55 -42.77
N GLU A 154 1.71 -20.60 -43.69
CA GLU A 154 1.82 -20.86 -45.12
C GLU A 154 3.25 -21.24 -45.51
N SER A 155 4.25 -20.54 -44.99
CA SER A 155 5.67 -20.90 -45.17
C SER A 155 6.00 -22.31 -44.63
N ARG A 156 5.43 -22.70 -43.49
CA ARG A 156 5.58 -24.06 -42.96
C ARG A 156 4.94 -25.10 -43.87
N ARG A 157 3.69 -24.90 -44.30
CA ARG A 157 3.01 -25.81 -45.26
C ARG A 157 3.82 -26.01 -46.53
N ARG A 158 4.38 -24.94 -47.11
CA ARG A 158 5.21 -25.04 -48.31
C ARG A 158 6.47 -25.89 -48.08
N ARG A 159 7.11 -25.76 -46.92
CA ARG A 159 8.25 -26.62 -46.54
C ARG A 159 7.85 -28.08 -46.35
N ASP A 160 6.74 -28.33 -45.67
CA ASP A 160 6.25 -29.69 -45.43
C ASP A 160 5.86 -30.38 -46.76
N ASN A 161 5.19 -29.64 -47.67
CA ASN A 161 4.86 -30.13 -49.00
C ASN A 161 6.11 -30.37 -49.88
N ALA A 162 7.14 -29.51 -49.77
CA ALA A 162 8.41 -29.70 -50.46
C ALA A 162 9.20 -30.90 -49.90
N GLY A 163 9.15 -31.13 -48.58
CA GLY A 163 9.73 -32.30 -47.92
C GLY A 163 9.04 -33.61 -48.32
N ASN A 164 7.71 -33.60 -48.45
CA ASN A 164 6.95 -34.73 -48.99
C ASN A 164 7.17 -34.94 -50.50
N ALA A 165 7.49 -33.90 -51.28
CA ALA A 165 7.85 -34.07 -52.68
C ALA A 165 9.24 -34.71 -52.88
N GLY A 166 10.14 -34.61 -51.88
CA GLY A 166 11.46 -35.24 -51.89
C GLY A 166 11.50 -36.66 -51.33
N THR A 167 10.45 -37.09 -50.62
CA THR A 167 10.27 -38.47 -50.16
C THR A 167 9.19 -39.10 -51.01
N GLY A 168 9.58 -39.85 -52.05
CA GLY A 168 8.66 -40.55 -52.96
C GLY A 168 7.84 -41.65 -52.28
N GLN A 169 7.06 -41.33 -51.25
CA GLN A 169 6.05 -42.22 -50.70
C GLN A 169 4.74 -41.99 -51.45
N GLN A 170 4.48 -42.90 -52.39
CA GLN A 170 3.16 -43.09 -53.00
C GLN A 170 2.09 -43.22 -51.91
N PRO A 171 0.90 -42.62 -52.10
CA PRO A 171 -0.26 -42.97 -51.29
C PRO A 171 -0.61 -44.44 -51.54
N VAL A 172 -0.48 -45.27 -50.50
CA VAL A 172 -0.99 -46.65 -50.52
C VAL A 172 -2.51 -46.57 -50.32
N GLY A 173 -3.23 -46.51 -51.43
CA GLY A 173 -4.68 -46.56 -51.45
C GLY A 173 -5.21 -46.48 -52.88
N GLU A 174 -6.09 -47.42 -53.23
CA GLU A 174 -6.86 -47.49 -54.48
C GLU A 174 -6.11 -47.89 -55.76
N THR A 175 -5.88 -49.20 -55.92
CA THR A 175 -6.24 -49.85 -57.19
C THR A 175 -6.50 -51.34 -56.98
N ARG A 176 -7.74 -51.68 -56.61
CA ARG A 176 -8.25 -53.05 -56.74
C ARG A 176 -9.75 -53.05 -57.00
N ALA A 177 -10.13 -52.66 -58.21
CA ALA A 177 -11.48 -52.87 -58.74
C ALA A 177 -11.46 -52.80 -60.28
N ALA A 178 -10.83 -53.80 -60.93
CA ALA A 178 -10.99 -54.02 -62.37
C ALA A 178 -10.56 -55.45 -62.76
N THR A 179 -11.18 -56.49 -62.19
CA THR A 179 -11.18 -57.82 -62.82
C THR A 179 -12.35 -58.65 -62.28
N ALA A 180 -13.55 -58.36 -62.76
CA ALA A 180 -14.71 -59.23 -62.61
C ALA A 180 -15.74 -58.94 -63.73
N ALA A 181 -15.34 -59.11 -64.98
CA ALA A 181 -16.27 -59.15 -66.12
C ALA A 181 -15.59 -59.76 -67.37
N GLN A 182 -15.31 -61.07 -67.34
CA GLN A 182 -15.33 -61.96 -68.52
C GLN A 182 -14.78 -63.34 -68.13
N ALA A 183 -15.67 -64.24 -67.72
CA ALA A 183 -15.49 -65.68 -67.86
C ALA A 183 -16.87 -66.35 -67.63
N GLY A 184 -17.72 -66.28 -68.65
CA GLY A 184 -18.91 -67.09 -68.78
C GLY A 184 -19.15 -67.31 -70.27
N GLY A 185 -18.97 -68.54 -70.74
CA GLY A 185 -19.19 -68.88 -72.14
C GLY A 185 -18.70 -70.27 -72.54
N SER A 186 -19.56 -71.26 -72.25
CA SER A 186 -19.74 -72.61 -72.84
C SER A 186 -18.55 -73.54 -73.02
#